data_AF-H1HDA5-F1
#
_entry.id   AF-H1HDA5-F1
#
_cell.length_a   1.000
_cell.length_b   1.000
_cell.length_c   1.000
_cell.angle_alpha   90.00
_cell.angle_beta   90.00
_cell.angle_gamma   90.00
#
_symmetry.space_group_name_H-M   'P 1'
#
loop_
_entity.id
_entity.type
_entity.pdbx_description
1 polymer ?
#
loop_
_entity_poly.entity_id
_entity_poly.type
_entity_poly.pdbx_seq_one_letter_code
_entity_poly.pdbx_strand_id
1 'polypeptide(L)'
;MKKLLILGITAVALTACTEVNVPFLSSTKTESSSSSSAPVFASLKEQLNGREFVIVTEGYNKKTSIGFQGDRVYGFSGINRYFGNYQISGGKFVFSDFGLTQMAGSEEEMTKELQFLDLLRKNKSIKLSGDTLTLVSTEGIELVFKKTK
;
A
#
# COMPACT_ATOMS: atom_id res chain seq x y z
N MET A 1 34.71 -26.06 -31.75
CA MET A 1 35.90 -25.21 -31.55
C MET A 1 36.05 -24.29 -32.75
N LYS A 2 35.51 -23.06 -32.67
CA LYS A 2 35.58 -22.06 -33.75
C LYS A 2 36.13 -20.76 -33.15
N LYS A 3 37.03 -20.17 -33.91
CA LYS A 3 38.17 -19.33 -33.50
C LYS A 3 37.73 -17.89 -33.15
N LEU A 4 38.42 -17.32 -32.16
CA LEU A 4 38.41 -15.91 -31.79
C LEU A 4 38.98 -15.04 -32.91
N LEU A 5 38.40 -13.86 -33.13
CA LEU A 5 39.10 -12.69 -33.65
C LEU A 5 38.66 -11.45 -32.87
N ILE A 6 39.60 -10.95 -32.07
CA ILE A 6 39.52 -9.68 -31.34
C ILE A 6 40.18 -8.63 -32.25
N LEU A 7 39.43 -7.62 -32.67
CA LEU A 7 40.00 -6.40 -33.24
C LEU A 7 40.06 -5.35 -32.12
N GLY A 8 41.28 -5.05 -31.66
CA GLY A 8 41.57 -3.85 -30.90
C GLY A 8 42.17 -2.80 -31.82
N ILE A 9 41.79 -1.52 -31.65
CA ILE A 9 42.53 -0.37 -32.19
C ILE A 9 42.49 0.76 -31.16
N THR A 10 43.62 0.87 -30.47
CA THR A 10 44.41 2.05 -30.04
C THR A 10 43.77 3.33 -29.50
N ALA A 11 44.32 3.73 -28.36
CA ALA A 11 44.14 4.94 -27.57
C ALA A 11 44.55 6.25 -28.24
N VAL A 12 43.95 7.35 -27.77
CA VAL A 12 44.59 8.67 -27.71
C VAL A 12 44.24 9.31 -26.36
N ALA A 13 45.27 9.65 -25.59
CA ALA A 13 45.20 10.46 -24.38
C ALA A 13 45.51 11.92 -24.70
N LEU A 14 45.32 12.79 -23.68
CA LEU A 14 45.76 14.20 -23.47
C LEU A 14 44.53 15.06 -23.14
N THR A 15 44.46 16.01 -22.20
CA THR A 15 45.27 16.48 -21.06
C THR A 15 44.36 17.46 -20.29
N ALA A 16 44.66 17.68 -19.01
CA ALA A 16 44.03 18.55 -18.01
C ALA A 16 43.60 19.98 -18.45
N CYS A 17 42.65 20.58 -17.70
CA CYS A 17 42.82 21.88 -17.02
C CYS A 17 41.64 22.21 -16.06
N THR A 18 41.99 22.34 -14.77
CA THR A 18 41.64 23.39 -13.77
C THR A 18 40.19 23.89 -13.56
N GLU A 19 39.81 23.87 -12.27
CA GLU A 19 38.72 24.60 -11.60
C GLU A 19 38.50 26.04 -12.07
N VAL A 20 37.23 26.42 -12.20
CA VAL A 20 36.76 27.78 -11.98
C VAL A 20 35.55 27.71 -11.04
N ASN A 21 35.74 28.19 -9.81
CA ASN A 21 34.69 28.48 -8.86
C ASN A 21 33.96 29.77 -9.30
N VAL A 22 32.66 29.68 -9.59
CA VAL A 22 31.77 30.84 -9.75
C VAL A 22 30.58 30.69 -8.79
N PRO A 23 30.26 31.73 -7.99
CA PRO A 23 29.13 31.68 -7.08
C PRO A 23 27.86 32.05 -7.85
N PHE A 24 26.90 31.13 -7.93
CA PHE A 24 25.56 31.45 -8.39
C PHE A 24 24.52 30.88 -7.43
N LEU A 25 23.99 31.76 -6.58
CA LEU A 25 22.74 31.57 -5.86
C LEU A 25 21.59 31.59 -6.88
N SER A 26 20.86 30.48 -7.01
CA SER A 26 19.40 30.43 -6.77
C SER A 26 18.81 29.06 -7.14
N SER A 27 18.20 28.43 -6.14
CA SER A 27 17.03 27.55 -6.16
C SER A 27 16.74 26.75 -7.44
N THR A 28 16.85 25.42 -7.35
CA THR A 28 15.73 24.54 -7.73
C THR A 28 15.74 23.25 -6.90
N LYS A 29 14.59 23.01 -6.30
CA LYS A 29 14.10 21.79 -5.68
C LYS A 29 14.48 20.55 -6.50
N THR A 30 15.27 19.66 -5.93
CA THR A 30 15.30 18.25 -6.33
C THR A 30 15.09 17.43 -5.06
N GLU A 31 13.85 16.97 -4.91
CA GLU A 31 13.48 15.86 -4.05
C GLU A 31 14.39 14.69 -4.36
N SER A 32 15.34 14.44 -3.46
CA SER A 32 15.97 13.14 -3.30
C SER A 32 15.77 12.73 -1.86
N SER A 33 14.49 12.60 -1.50
CA SER A 33 14.05 11.76 -0.39
C SER A 33 14.14 10.31 -0.85
N SER A 34 15.36 9.80 -0.93
CA SER A 34 15.66 8.38 -0.80
C SER A 34 15.28 7.95 0.61
N SER A 35 13.98 7.82 0.88
CA SER A 35 13.47 7.31 2.15
C SER A 35 13.48 5.79 2.10
N SER A 36 14.42 5.21 2.84
CA SER A 36 14.32 3.84 3.33
C SER A 36 12.91 3.63 3.89
N SER A 37 12.10 2.84 3.18
CA SER A 37 10.67 2.70 3.44
C SER A 37 10.35 1.68 4.54
N ALA A 38 11.34 0.87 4.94
CA ALA A 38 11.24 -0.12 6.00
C ALA A 38 10.80 0.45 7.38
N PRO A 39 11.39 1.55 7.91
CA PRO A 39 11.00 2.08 9.23
C PRO A 39 9.59 2.70 9.25
N VAL A 40 9.10 3.26 8.14
CA VAL A 40 7.77 3.89 8.08
C VAL A 40 6.64 2.86 8.05
N PHE A 41 6.86 1.70 7.44
CA PHE A 41 5.84 0.65 7.40
C PHE A 41 5.84 -0.23 8.65
N ALA A 42 7.00 -0.40 9.30
CA ALA A 42 7.05 -1.00 10.63
C ALA A 42 6.18 -0.21 11.62
N SER A 43 6.28 1.14 11.61
CA SER A 43 5.46 1.98 12.49
C SER A 43 3.96 1.91 12.15
N LEU A 44 3.59 1.83 10.87
CA LEU A 44 2.17 1.69 10.50
C LEU A 44 1.58 0.35 10.97
N LYS A 45 2.31 -0.75 10.82
CA LYS A 45 1.83 -2.07 11.28
C LYS A 45 1.62 -2.08 12.79
N GLU A 46 2.56 -1.52 13.55
CA GLU A 46 2.42 -1.34 15.00
C GLU A 46 1.23 -0.45 15.36
N GLN A 47 1.01 0.64 14.63
CA GLN A 47 -0.12 1.55 14.84
C GLN A 47 -1.48 0.94 14.53
N LEU A 48 -1.55 -0.10 13.71
CA LEU A 48 -2.78 -0.82 13.38
C LEU A 48 -3.04 -1.98 14.33
N ASN A 49 -2.00 -2.57 14.89
CA ASN A 49 -2.08 -3.77 15.71
C ASN A 49 -3.01 -3.57 16.92
N GLY A 50 -3.96 -4.50 17.09
CA GLY A 50 -4.97 -4.46 18.16
C GLY A 50 -6.08 -3.42 17.93
N ARG A 51 -6.17 -2.80 16.75
CA ARG A 51 -7.23 -1.85 16.41
C ARG A 51 -8.21 -2.43 15.43
N GLU A 52 -9.46 -2.01 15.61
CA GLU A 52 -10.55 -2.25 14.67
C GLU A 52 -11.17 -0.92 14.24
N PHE A 53 -11.58 -0.88 12.98
CA PHE A 53 -12.14 0.27 12.31
C PHE A 53 -13.46 -0.12 11.65
N VAL A 54 -14.43 0.79 11.66
CA VAL A 54 -15.76 0.60 11.06
C VAL A 54 -15.88 1.55 9.87
N ILE A 55 -16.50 1.06 8.80
CA ILE A 55 -16.66 1.83 7.57
C ILE A 55 -17.52 3.07 7.80
N VAL A 56 -17.15 4.18 7.17
CA VAL A 56 -17.95 5.40 7.09
C VAL A 56 -18.24 5.83 5.65
N THR A 57 -17.66 5.13 4.67
CA THR A 57 -18.05 5.26 3.26
C THR A 57 -19.50 4.82 3.08
N GLU A 58 -20.30 5.66 2.42
CA GLU A 58 -21.71 5.39 2.10
C GLU A 58 -21.87 4.21 1.13
N GLY A 59 -23.06 3.59 1.15
CA GLY A 59 -23.39 2.47 0.25
C GLY A 59 -22.89 1.10 0.72
N TYR A 60 -22.38 1.02 1.95
CA TYR A 60 -22.01 -0.23 2.64
C TYR A 60 -22.80 -0.39 3.95
N ASN A 61 -22.81 -1.61 4.48
CA ASN A 61 -23.38 -1.86 5.80
C ASN A 61 -22.58 -1.08 6.86
N LYS A 62 -23.26 -0.32 7.73
CA LYS A 62 -22.64 0.52 8.76
C LYS A 62 -21.85 -0.27 9.82
N LYS A 63 -22.02 -1.59 9.88
CA LYS A 63 -21.24 -2.49 10.74
C LYS A 63 -20.04 -3.10 10.04
N THR A 64 -19.86 -2.89 8.73
CA THR A 64 -18.71 -3.40 8.00
C THR A 64 -17.43 -2.87 8.65
N SER A 65 -16.51 -3.77 8.96
CA SER A 65 -15.34 -3.47 9.76
C SER A 65 -14.08 -4.12 9.22
N ILE A 66 -12.94 -3.56 9.60
CA ILE A 66 -11.61 -4.12 9.37
C ILE A 66 -10.78 -3.94 10.65
N GLY A 67 -10.21 -5.04 11.13
CA GLY A 67 -9.38 -5.11 12.32
C GLY A 67 -8.07 -5.85 12.06
N PHE A 68 -7.05 -5.52 12.83
CA PHE A 68 -5.69 -6.00 12.64
C PHE A 68 -5.10 -6.54 13.94
N GLN A 69 -4.48 -7.72 13.89
CA GLN A 69 -3.78 -8.33 15.02
C GLN A 69 -2.55 -9.10 14.52
N GLY A 70 -1.36 -8.57 14.76
CA GLY A 70 -0.11 -9.10 14.25
C GLY A 70 -0.08 -9.10 12.73
N ASP A 71 -0.02 -10.29 12.12
CA ASP A 71 -0.10 -10.49 10.67
C ASP A 71 -1.52 -10.80 10.18
N ARG A 72 -2.51 -10.80 11.08
CA ARG A 72 -3.89 -11.16 10.79
C ARG A 72 -4.75 -9.95 10.54
N VAL A 73 -5.61 -10.06 9.55
CA VAL A 73 -6.74 -9.16 9.32
C VAL A 73 -8.03 -9.93 9.56
N TYR A 74 -9.03 -9.25 10.12
CA TYR A 74 -10.36 -9.79 10.32
C TYR A 74 -11.40 -8.68 10.21
N GLY A 75 -12.66 -9.04 10.10
CA GLY A 75 -13.73 -8.05 10.13
C GLY A 75 -15.09 -8.61 9.75
N PHE A 76 -16.03 -7.71 9.56
CA PHE A 76 -17.36 -7.98 9.02
C PHE A 76 -17.47 -7.34 7.64
N SER A 77 -17.82 -8.10 6.60
CA SER A 77 -17.92 -7.61 5.22
C SER A 77 -19.31 -7.08 4.86
N GLY A 78 -20.27 -7.14 5.79
CA GLY A 78 -21.64 -6.67 5.61
C GLY A 78 -22.68 -7.78 5.75
N ILE A 79 -22.31 -9.01 5.39
CA ILE A 79 -23.07 -10.23 5.68
C ILE A 79 -22.21 -11.19 6.48
N ASN A 80 -21.01 -11.51 5.99
CA ASN A 80 -20.14 -12.51 6.59
C ASN A 80 -19.05 -11.89 7.46
N ARG A 81 -18.52 -12.71 8.37
CA ARG A 81 -17.23 -12.42 8.96
C ARG A 81 -16.15 -12.94 8.02
N TYR A 82 -15.09 -12.16 7.87
CA TYR A 82 -13.93 -12.56 7.09
C TYR A 82 -12.66 -12.50 7.94
N PHE A 83 -11.67 -13.29 7.55
CA PHE A 83 -10.36 -13.29 8.16
C PHE A 83 -9.30 -13.75 7.17
N GLY A 84 -8.06 -13.34 7.39
CA GLY A 84 -6.93 -13.72 6.56
C GLY A 84 -5.64 -13.17 7.13
N ASN A 85 -4.57 -13.29 6.34
CA ASN A 85 -3.31 -12.65 6.63
C ASN A 85 -3.14 -11.41 5.75
N TYR A 86 -2.33 -10.47 6.23
CA TYR A 86 -1.99 -9.28 5.47
C TYR A 86 -0.52 -8.90 5.69
N GLN A 87 0.03 -8.18 4.72
CA GLN A 87 1.32 -7.52 4.83
C GLN A 87 1.19 -6.08 4.35
N ILE A 88 2.12 -5.22 4.79
CA ILE A 88 2.25 -3.86 4.29
C ILE A 88 3.51 -3.80 3.45
N SER A 89 3.37 -3.47 2.17
CA SER A 89 4.51 -3.35 1.26
C SER A 89 4.25 -2.24 0.25
N GLY A 90 5.23 -1.36 0.04
CA GLY A 90 5.11 -0.26 -0.91
C GLY A 90 3.93 0.69 -0.65
N GLY A 91 3.52 0.86 0.61
CA GLY A 91 2.43 1.77 0.98
C GLY A 91 1.02 1.26 0.68
N LYS A 92 0.86 -0.06 0.48
CA LYS A 92 -0.43 -0.73 0.31
C LYS A 92 -0.54 -1.97 1.21
N PHE A 93 -1.78 -2.40 1.42
CA PHE A 93 -2.04 -3.73 1.95
C PHE A 93 -1.90 -4.79 0.85
N VAL A 94 -1.28 -5.90 1.22
CA VAL A 94 -1.26 -7.13 0.42
C VAL A 94 -1.92 -8.21 1.25
N PHE A 95 -3.15 -8.57 0.88
CA PHE A 95 -3.94 -9.58 1.57
C PHE A 95 -3.69 -10.96 0.96
N SER A 96 -3.68 -11.99 1.81
CA SER A 96 -3.84 -13.36 1.36
C SER A 96 -5.30 -13.63 0.97
N ASP A 97 -5.59 -14.86 0.56
CA ASP A 97 -6.98 -15.30 0.45
C ASP A 97 -7.71 -15.13 1.79
N PHE A 98 -8.98 -14.74 1.69
CA PHE A 98 -9.86 -14.56 2.83
C PHE A 98 -10.64 -15.86 3.08
N GLY A 99 -10.67 -16.28 4.34
CA GLY A 99 -11.71 -17.17 4.84
C GLY A 99 -12.96 -16.37 5.16
N LEU A 100 -14.14 -16.96 4.93
CA LEU A 100 -15.43 -16.35 5.21
C LEU A 100 -16.34 -17.32 5.95
N THR A 101 -17.25 -16.78 6.76
CA THR A 101 -18.46 -17.51 7.16
C THR A 101 -19.39 -17.70 5.96
N GLN A 102 -20.40 -18.58 6.08
CA GLN A 102 -21.35 -18.90 5.02
C GLN A 102 -22.78 -18.53 5.42
N MET A 103 -23.01 -17.25 5.72
CA MET A 103 -24.35 -16.69 5.91
C MET A 103 -24.85 -16.14 4.58
N ALA A 104 -26.12 -16.40 4.30
CA ALA A 104 -26.81 -15.84 3.14
C ALA A 104 -27.40 -14.46 3.49
N GLY A 105 -27.50 -13.60 2.48
CA GLY A 105 -28.20 -12.32 2.54
C GLY A 105 -29.03 -12.11 1.28
N SER A 106 -29.63 -10.94 1.14
CA SER A 106 -30.22 -10.54 -0.14
C SER A 106 -29.15 -10.43 -1.24
N GLU A 107 -29.58 -10.49 -2.50
CA GLU A 107 -28.67 -10.36 -3.65
C GLU A 107 -27.88 -9.05 -3.62
N GLU A 108 -28.53 -7.95 -3.22
CA GLU A 108 -27.89 -6.65 -3.07
C GLU A 108 -26.79 -6.68 -2.01
N GLU A 109 -27.05 -7.25 -0.84
CA GLU A 109 -26.07 -7.36 0.24
C GLU A 109 -24.89 -8.25 -0.17
N MET A 110 -25.14 -9.39 -0.84
CA MET A 110 -24.09 -10.29 -1.32
C MET A 110 -23.20 -9.59 -2.36
N THR A 111 -23.81 -8.82 -3.26
CA THR A 111 -23.08 -8.03 -4.25
C THR A 111 -22.19 -6.99 -3.57
N LYS A 112 -22.68 -6.32 -2.53
CA LYS A 112 -21.91 -5.33 -1.76
C LYS A 112 -20.78 -5.96 -0.96
N GLU A 113 -20.99 -7.14 -0.39
CA GLU A 113 -19.94 -7.90 0.28
C GLU A 113 -18.80 -8.27 -0.68
N LEU A 114 -19.12 -8.80 -1.87
CA LEU A 114 -18.12 -9.13 -2.88
C LEU A 114 -17.36 -7.89 -3.36
N GLN A 115 -18.08 -6.79 -3.60
CA GLN A 115 -17.47 -5.51 -3.96
C GLN A 115 -16.50 -5.02 -2.89
N PHE A 116 -16.91 -5.06 -1.61
CA PHE A 116 -16.06 -4.65 -0.50
C PHE A 116 -14.76 -5.47 -0.43
N LEU A 117 -14.86 -6.80 -0.47
CA LEU A 117 -13.70 -7.68 -0.40
C LEU A 117 -12.76 -7.54 -1.61
N ASP A 118 -13.31 -7.33 -2.81
CA ASP A 118 -12.54 -7.08 -4.01
C ASP A 118 -11.75 -5.75 -3.92
N LEU A 119 -12.38 -4.68 -3.40
CA LEU A 119 -11.69 -3.40 -3.17
C LEU A 119 -10.57 -3.51 -2.15
N LEU A 120 -10.72 -4.35 -1.12
CA LEU A 120 -9.63 -4.65 -0.19
C LEU A 120 -8.46 -5.33 -0.91
N ARG A 121 -8.72 -6.36 -1.74
CA ARG A 121 -7.67 -7.06 -2.50
C ARG A 121 -6.97 -6.14 -3.50
N LYS A 122 -7.74 -5.28 -4.16
CA LYS A 122 -7.27 -4.28 -5.12
C LYS A 122 -6.72 -3.03 -4.42
N ASN A 123 -6.19 -3.12 -3.20
CA ASN A 123 -5.63 -1.96 -2.52
C ASN A 123 -4.39 -1.41 -3.25
N LYS A 124 -4.42 -0.11 -3.54
CA LYS A 124 -3.34 0.65 -4.17
C LYS A 124 -2.57 1.48 -3.16
N SER A 125 -3.24 2.06 -2.18
CA SER A 125 -2.60 2.82 -1.12
C SER A 125 -3.39 2.79 0.18
N ILE A 126 -2.66 3.05 1.28
CA ILE A 126 -3.21 3.16 2.63
C ILE A 126 -2.73 4.45 3.27
N LYS A 127 -3.61 5.06 4.08
CA LYS A 127 -3.28 6.22 4.90
C LYS A 127 -3.97 6.09 6.25
N LEU A 128 -3.20 6.20 7.32
CA LEU A 128 -3.70 6.30 8.68
C LEU A 128 -3.48 7.72 9.17
N SER A 129 -4.52 8.38 9.68
CA SER A 129 -4.47 9.73 10.21
C SER A 129 -5.30 9.80 11.48
N GLY A 130 -4.63 9.66 12.63
CA GLY A 130 -5.26 9.51 13.93
C GLY A 130 -6.13 8.26 13.98
N ASP A 131 -7.45 8.46 14.06
CA ASP A 131 -8.46 7.41 14.11
C ASP A 131 -9.13 7.12 12.76
N THR A 132 -8.68 7.78 11.69
CA THR A 132 -9.21 7.56 10.35
C THR A 132 -8.24 6.72 9.54
N LEU A 133 -8.72 5.59 9.02
CA LEU A 133 -8.02 4.73 8.09
C LEU A 133 -8.65 4.89 6.71
N THR A 134 -7.85 5.24 5.72
CA THR A 134 -8.27 5.40 4.32
C THR A 134 -7.54 4.42 3.44
N LEU A 135 -8.29 3.68 2.62
CA LEU A 135 -7.80 2.74 1.62
C LEU A 135 -8.25 3.24 0.25
N VAL A 136 -7.34 3.30 -0.71
CA VAL A 136 -7.68 3.61 -2.10
C VAL A 136 -7.41 2.36 -2.94
N SER A 137 -8.39 1.95 -3.74
CA SER A 137 -8.23 0.80 -4.65
C SER A 137 -7.48 1.18 -5.93
N THR A 138 -7.06 0.18 -6.72
CA THR A 138 -6.46 0.39 -8.04
C THR A 138 -7.40 1.07 -9.03
N GLU A 139 -8.71 0.98 -8.78
CA GLU A 139 -9.78 1.61 -9.57
C GLU A 139 -10.08 3.06 -9.12
N GLY A 140 -9.37 3.55 -8.08
CA GLY A 140 -9.56 4.91 -7.56
C GLY A 140 -10.73 5.05 -6.59
N ILE A 141 -11.32 3.94 -6.14
CA ILE A 141 -12.42 3.96 -5.16
C ILE A 141 -11.82 4.08 -3.75
N GLU A 142 -12.37 4.99 -2.95
CA GLU A 142 -11.92 5.27 -1.59
C GLU A 142 -12.84 4.61 -0.55
N LEU A 143 -12.23 3.81 0.32
CA LEU A 143 -12.86 3.27 1.52
C LEU A 143 -12.29 3.98 2.75
N VAL A 144 -13.17 4.65 3.50
CA VAL A 144 -12.82 5.39 4.71
C VAL A 144 -13.43 4.67 5.90
N PHE A 145 -12.61 4.49 6.94
CA PHE A 145 -12.98 3.84 8.17
C PHE A 145 -12.62 4.71 9.37
N LYS A 146 -13.38 4.60 10.45
CA LYS A 146 -13.07 5.23 11.75
C LYS A 146 -12.84 4.17 12.80
N LYS A 147 -11.86 4.40 13.68
CA LYS A 147 -11.56 3.52 14.81
C LYS A 147 -12.82 3.32 15.66
N THR A 148 -13.11 2.08 16.02
CA THR A 148 -14.13 1.82 17.04
C THR A 148 -13.64 2.31 18.41
N LYS A 149 -14.56 2.76 19.27
CA LYS A 149 -14.25 3.09 20.66
C LYS A 149 -13.78 1.86 21.42
#